data_AF-A0A132A0K8-F1
#
_entry.id   AF-A0A132A0K8-F1
#
_cell.length_a   1.000
_cell.length_b   1.000
_cell.length_c   1.000
_cell.angle_alpha   90.00
_cell.angle_beta   90.00
_cell.angle_gamma   90.00
#
_symmetry.space_group_name_H-M   'P 1'
#
loop_
_entity.id
_entity.type
_entity.pdbx_description
1 polymer ?
#
loop_
_entity_poly.entity_id
_entity_poly.type
_entity_poly.pdbx_seq_one_letter_code
_entity_poly.pdbx_strand_id
1 'polypeptide(L)'
;MIVLSDTQKNTIEESYGVRYASDCEVSLELENRFQSTGKSHDVIETGYTFDSDKRSKKKYKASELRLIESMDNICEVMLQYNLHKERKDSTRFAKGMSTTFQTLHGLVDKGVKVDLGIPYDLWDKPS
;
A
#
# COMPACT_ATOMS: atom_id res chain seq x y z
N MET A 1 3.98 -1.92 21.47
CA MET A 1 3.01 -1.65 20.39
C MET A 1 1.93 -0.77 20.99
N ILE A 2 1.94 0.53 20.68
CA ILE A 2 0.92 1.46 21.18
C ILE A 2 -0.30 1.30 20.28
N VAL A 3 -1.36 0.67 20.79
CA VAL A 3 -2.66 0.62 20.12
C VAL A 3 -3.36 1.94 20.46
N LEU A 4 -3.41 2.87 19.51
CA LEU A 4 -4.18 4.10 19.65
C LEU A 4 -5.68 3.76 19.57
N SER A 5 -6.48 4.31 20.48
CA SER A 5 -7.94 4.18 20.43
C SER A 5 -8.52 4.93 19.23
N ASP A 6 -9.67 4.48 18.70
CA ASP A 6 -10.33 5.11 17.54
C ASP A 6 -10.60 6.61 17.74
N THR A 7 -10.82 7.03 19.00
CA THR A 7 -10.98 8.43 19.38
C THR A 7 -9.70 9.26 19.21
N GLN A 8 -8.52 8.67 19.49
CA GLN A 8 -7.23 9.33 19.25
C GLN A 8 -6.90 9.40 17.76
N LYS A 9 -7.25 8.38 16.96
CA LYS A 9 -7.08 8.41 15.50
C LYS A 9 -7.85 9.57 14.88
N ASN A 10 -9.13 9.74 15.19
CA ASN A 10 -9.95 10.82 14.63
C ASN A 10 -9.40 12.22 14.94
N THR A 11 -8.88 12.44 16.15
CA THR A 11 -8.32 13.74 16.57
C THR A 11 -7.02 14.07 15.81
N ILE A 12 -6.21 13.04 15.51
CA ILE A 12 -4.96 13.18 14.74
C ILE A 12 -5.29 13.37 13.24
N GLU A 13 -6.27 12.64 12.70
CA GLU A 13 -6.70 12.80 11.32
C GLU A 13 -7.17 14.22 11.01
N GLU A 14 -7.98 14.82 11.89
CA GLU A 14 -8.49 16.17 11.71
C GLU A 14 -7.42 17.26 11.87
N SER A 15 -6.42 17.04 12.73
CA SER A 15 -5.36 18.03 12.96
C SER A 15 -4.28 18.05 11.88
N TYR A 16 -4.00 16.91 11.25
CA TYR A 16 -2.99 16.80 10.20
C TYR A 16 -3.59 16.70 8.79
N GLY A 17 -4.91 16.69 8.65
CA GLY A 17 -5.59 16.54 7.35
C GLY A 17 -5.41 15.17 6.71
N VAL A 18 -4.93 14.17 7.46
CA VAL A 18 -4.66 12.83 6.95
C VAL A 18 -5.82 11.89 7.24
N ARG A 19 -6.05 10.90 6.38
CA ARG A 19 -6.96 9.78 6.66
C ARG A 19 -6.16 8.49 6.70
N TYR A 20 -6.27 7.77 7.82
CA TYR A 20 -5.59 6.49 7.96
C TYR A 20 -6.37 5.37 7.26
N ALA A 21 -5.61 4.46 6.65
CA ALA A 21 -6.14 3.19 6.21
C ALA A 21 -6.53 2.35 7.43
N SER A 22 -7.62 1.60 7.28
CA SER A 22 -8.01 0.54 8.21
C SER A 22 -7.11 -0.68 8.03
N ASP A 23 -7.05 -1.53 9.06
CA ASP A 23 -6.25 -2.75 9.02
C ASP A 23 -6.68 -3.69 7.87
N CYS A 24 -7.98 -3.73 7.55
CA CYS A 24 -8.52 -4.49 6.41
C CYS A 24 -8.04 -3.94 5.06
N GLU A 25 -7.95 -2.62 4.90
CA GLU A 25 -7.50 -1.98 3.66
C GLU A 25 -6.00 -2.27 3.41
N VAL A 26 -5.19 -2.32 4.46
CA VAL A 26 -3.77 -2.68 4.39
C VAL A 26 -3.57 -4.18 4.08
N SER A 27 -4.44 -5.03 4.62
CA SER A 27 -4.32 -6.49 4.51
C SER A 27 -4.46 -7.01 3.08
N LEU A 28 -5.24 -6.32 2.23
CA LEU A 28 -5.49 -6.75 0.84
C LEU A 28 -4.22 -6.78 -0.01
N GLU A 29 -3.38 -5.74 0.09
CA GLU A 29 -2.14 -5.68 -0.70
C GLU A 29 -1.12 -6.72 -0.20
N LEU A 30 -1.08 -6.97 1.11
CA LEU A 30 -0.21 -8.00 1.68
C LEU A 30 -0.61 -9.40 1.18
N GLU A 31 -1.90 -9.67 1.07
CA GLU A 31 -2.40 -10.93 0.50
C GLU A 31 -1.99 -11.08 -0.98
N ASN A 32 -2.19 -10.03 -1.79
CA ASN A 32 -1.77 -10.03 -3.20
C ASN A 32 -0.26 -10.29 -3.34
N ARG A 33 0.55 -9.71 -2.43
CA ARG A 33 2.00 -9.95 -2.41
C ARG A 33 2.34 -11.40 -2.04
N PHE A 34 1.63 -12.02 -1.09
CA PHE A 34 1.85 -13.43 -0.78
C PHE A 34 1.41 -14.37 -1.90
N GLN A 35 0.34 -14.04 -2.64
CA GLN A 35 -0.08 -14.81 -3.79
C GLN A 35 0.94 -14.75 -4.94
N SER A 36 1.56 -13.59 -5.17
CA SER A 36 2.60 -13.43 -6.20
C SER A 36 3.90 -14.15 -5.83
N THR A 37 4.43 -13.91 -4.62
CA THR A 37 5.66 -14.54 -4.12
C THR A 37 5.49 -16.04 -3.86
N GLY A 38 4.27 -16.48 -3.56
CA GLY A 38 3.90 -17.88 -3.37
C GLY A 38 3.96 -18.75 -4.63
N LYS A 39 4.28 -18.20 -5.80
CA LYS A 39 4.50 -18.98 -7.04
C LYS A 39 5.92 -19.55 -7.14
N SER A 40 6.89 -19.00 -6.40
CA SER A 40 8.27 -19.48 -6.38
C SER A 40 8.39 -20.88 -5.76
N HIS A 41 9.24 -21.74 -6.31
CA HIS A 41 9.47 -23.10 -5.79
C HIS A 41 10.80 -23.22 -5.04
N ASP A 42 11.35 -22.08 -4.62
CA ASP A 42 12.69 -21.99 -4.06
C ASP A 42 12.78 -22.66 -2.69
N VAL A 43 13.95 -23.22 -2.41
CA VAL A 43 14.28 -23.89 -1.15
C VAL A 43 15.48 -23.18 -0.55
N ILE A 44 15.33 -22.75 0.69
CA ILE A 44 16.37 -22.12 1.49
C ILE A 44 17.08 -23.24 2.25
N GLU A 45 18.39 -23.36 2.04
CA GLU A 45 19.25 -24.23 2.83
C GLU A 45 20.03 -23.36 3.82
N THR A 46 19.87 -23.62 5.12
CA THR A 46 20.62 -22.95 6.18
C THR A 46 21.54 -23.95 6.87
N GLY A 47 22.80 -23.59 7.04
CA GLY A 47 23.82 -24.42 7.69
C GLY A 47 25.23 -24.13 7.19
N TYR A 48 26.24 -24.51 7.96
CA TYR A 48 27.65 -24.35 7.58
C TYR A 48 28.09 -25.50 6.66
N THR A 49 28.94 -25.20 5.68
CA THR A 49 29.35 -26.15 4.62
C THR A 49 30.02 -27.42 5.17
N PHE A 50 30.74 -27.30 6.29
CA PHE A 50 31.52 -28.38 6.91
C PHE A 50 30.73 -29.40 7.74
N ASP A 51 29.49 -29.09 8.13
CA ASP A 51 28.68 -29.95 9.01
C ASP A 51 27.41 -30.36 8.25
N SER A 52 27.55 -31.33 7.33
CA SER A 52 26.49 -31.76 6.41
C SER A 52 25.21 -32.21 7.13
N ASP A 53 25.37 -32.74 8.34
CA ASP A 53 24.31 -33.37 9.12
C ASP A 53 23.41 -32.35 9.83
N LYS A 54 23.81 -31.07 9.87
CA LYS A 54 23.07 -29.97 10.49
C LYS A 54 22.40 -29.03 9.48
N ARG A 55 22.34 -29.39 8.20
CA ARG A 55 21.69 -28.58 7.16
C ARG A 55 20.17 -28.69 7.27
N SER A 56 19.48 -27.58 7.49
CA SER A 56 18.02 -27.53 7.44
C SER A 56 17.55 -26.95 6.11
N LYS A 57 16.65 -27.67 5.43
CA LYS A 57 16.02 -27.21 4.19
C LYS A 57 14.60 -26.74 4.48
N LYS A 58 14.28 -25.50 4.15
CA LYS A 58 12.94 -24.92 4.29
C LYS A 58 12.48 -24.33 2.97
N LYS A 59 11.24 -24.64 2.55
CA LYS A 59 10.66 -24.02 1.36
C LYS A 59 10.51 -22.52 1.59
N TYR A 60 10.87 -21.71 0.60
CA TYR A 60 10.74 -20.25 0.64
C TYR A 60 9.31 -19.82 1.01
N LYS A 61 8.28 -20.50 0.45
CA LYS A 61 6.87 -20.26 0.78
C LYS A 61 6.51 -20.35 2.26
N ALA A 62 7.23 -21.15 3.04
CA ALA A 62 6.99 -21.31 4.48
C ALA A 62 8.04 -20.59 5.33
N SER A 63 8.97 -19.88 4.71
CA SER A 63 10.08 -19.20 5.38
C SER A 63 9.64 -17.86 5.98
N GLU A 64 10.31 -17.48 7.06
CA GLU A 64 10.20 -16.13 7.64
C GLU A 64 10.84 -15.09 6.71
N LEU A 65 11.89 -15.48 5.97
CA LEU A 65 12.54 -14.62 4.98
C LEU A 65 11.52 -14.03 3.98
N ARG A 66 10.60 -14.86 3.47
CA ARG A 66 9.53 -14.40 2.58
C ARG A 66 8.66 -13.32 3.22
N LEU A 67 8.35 -13.43 4.50
CA LEU A 67 7.53 -12.45 5.22
C LEU A 67 8.25 -11.10 5.27
N ILE A 68 9.53 -11.11 5.66
CA ILE A 68 10.36 -9.89 5.76
C ILE A 68 10.46 -9.21 4.39
N GLU A 69 10.85 -9.96 3.35
CA GLU A 69 10.96 -9.41 2.00
C GLU A 69 9.63 -8.87 1.47
N SER A 70 8.51 -9.54 1.77
CA SER A 70 7.19 -9.08 1.36
C SER A 70 6.78 -7.80 2.09
N MET A 71 7.11 -7.67 3.37
CA MET A 71 6.82 -6.48 4.18
C MET A 71 7.69 -5.28 3.77
N ASP A 72 8.97 -5.48 3.49
CA ASP A 72 9.86 -4.37 3.10
C ASP A 72 9.44 -3.75 1.77
N ASN A 73 8.99 -4.57 0.82
CA ASN A 73 8.56 -4.12 -0.50
C ASN A 73 7.10 -3.61 -0.55
N ILE A 74 6.31 -3.77 0.51
CA ILE A 74 4.90 -3.37 0.47
C ILE A 74 4.73 -1.84 0.46
N CYS A 75 5.66 -1.13 1.10
CA CYS A 75 5.63 0.33 1.21
C CYS A 75 5.63 1.01 -0.17
N GLU A 76 6.44 0.50 -1.12
CA GLU A 76 6.50 1.04 -2.49
C GLU A 76 5.17 0.91 -3.22
N VAL A 77 4.44 -0.18 -2.97
CA VAL A 77 3.13 -0.40 -3.58
C VAL A 77 2.06 0.44 -2.90
N MET A 78 2.14 0.61 -1.58
CA MET A 78 1.22 1.48 -0.83
C MET A 78 1.31 2.94 -1.28
N LEU A 79 2.49 3.41 -1.71
CA LEU A 79 2.65 4.76 -2.27
C LEU A 79 1.89 4.98 -3.59
N GLN A 80 1.46 3.92 -4.28
CA GLN A 80 0.66 4.01 -5.52
C GLN A 80 -0.84 4.19 -5.24
N TYR A 81 -1.27 4.01 -4.00
CA TYR A 81 -2.67 4.16 -3.61
C TYR A 81 -3.01 5.62 -3.32
N ASN A 82 -4.11 6.06 -3.90
CA ASN A 82 -4.69 7.37 -3.65
C ASN A 82 -5.99 7.24 -2.88
N LEU A 83 -6.26 8.24 -2.03
CA LEU A 83 -7.52 8.35 -1.32
C LEU A 83 -8.58 8.96 -2.24
N HIS A 84 -9.62 8.20 -2.51
CA HIS A 84 -10.78 8.56 -3.31
C HIS A 84 -11.86 9.11 -2.38
N LYS A 85 -11.94 10.44 -2.25
CA LYS A 85 -12.86 11.13 -1.33
C LYS A 85 -14.33 10.86 -1.63
N GLU A 86 -14.66 10.50 -2.86
CA GLU A 86 -16.01 10.19 -3.30
C GLU A 86 -16.53 8.83 -2.79
N ARG A 87 -15.63 7.92 -2.40
CA ARG A 87 -15.98 6.57 -1.94
C ARG A 87 -15.92 6.50 -0.41
N LYS A 88 -16.89 5.82 0.19
CA LYS A 88 -16.97 5.62 1.66
C LYS A 88 -16.79 4.17 2.08
N ASP A 89 -16.78 3.27 1.13
CA ASP A 89 -16.55 1.86 1.24
C ASP A 89 -15.04 1.55 1.22
N SER A 90 -14.68 0.29 1.46
CA SER A 90 -13.28 -0.18 1.55
C SER A 90 -12.47 0.00 0.25
N THR A 91 -13.11 0.43 -0.84
CA THR A 91 -12.45 0.77 -2.11
C THR A 91 -12.01 2.23 -2.21
N ARG A 92 -12.12 3.01 -1.12
CA ARG A 92 -11.64 4.40 -1.04
C ARG A 92 -10.13 4.53 -1.23
N PHE A 93 -9.35 3.49 -0.92
CA PHE A 93 -7.94 3.41 -1.32
C PHE A 93 -7.88 2.61 -2.62
N ALA A 94 -7.63 3.29 -3.73
CA ALA A 94 -7.44 2.64 -5.02
C ALA A 94 -6.22 3.21 -5.75
N LYS A 95 -5.64 2.38 -6.62
CA LYS A 95 -4.52 2.79 -7.48
C LYS A 95 -5.05 3.69 -8.59
N GLY A 96 -4.31 4.75 -8.89
CA GLY A 96 -4.64 5.69 -9.97
C GLY A 96 -5.49 6.87 -9.54
N MET A 97 -6.00 7.58 -10.54
CA MET A 97 -6.67 8.87 -10.39
C MET A 97 -8.16 8.70 -10.04
N SER A 98 -8.70 9.57 -9.17
CA SER A 98 -10.13 9.56 -8.87
C SER A 98 -10.96 9.96 -10.10
N THR A 99 -12.21 9.51 -10.17
CA THR A 99 -13.10 9.75 -11.33
C THR A 99 -13.33 11.25 -11.57
N THR A 100 -13.52 12.01 -10.49
CA THR A 100 -13.65 13.47 -10.53
C THR A 100 -12.40 14.10 -11.12
N PHE A 101 -11.23 13.62 -10.68
CA PHE A 101 -9.96 14.20 -11.07
C PHE A 101 -9.58 13.86 -12.52
N GLN A 102 -9.89 12.64 -12.96
CA GLN A 102 -9.79 12.24 -14.36
C GLN A 102 -10.68 13.10 -15.27
N THR A 103 -11.87 13.47 -14.80
CA THR A 103 -12.77 14.36 -15.53
C THR A 103 -12.21 15.79 -15.61
N LEU A 104 -11.65 16.30 -14.51
CA LEU A 104 -11.04 17.63 -14.46
C LEU A 104 -9.83 17.72 -15.39
N HIS A 105 -8.93 16.74 -15.39
CA HIS A 105 -7.85 16.63 -16.36
C HIS A 105 -8.36 16.62 -17.80
N GLY A 106 -9.38 15.80 -18.09
CA GLY A 106 -9.97 15.75 -19.43
C GLY A 106 -10.63 17.06 -19.88
N LEU A 107 -11.08 17.92 -18.97
CA LEU A 107 -11.56 19.26 -19.28
C LEU A 107 -10.41 20.22 -19.58
N VAL A 108 -9.34 20.19 -18.77
CA VAL A 108 -8.12 20.97 -19.00
C VAL A 108 -7.46 20.59 -20.33
N ASP A 109 -7.37 19.30 -20.64
CA ASP A 109 -6.83 18.78 -21.90
C ASP A 109 -7.62 19.25 -23.14
N LYS A 110 -8.93 19.51 -22.96
CA LYS A 110 -9.81 20.08 -23.98
C LYS A 110 -9.73 21.62 -24.06
N GLY A 111 -8.86 22.25 -23.28
CA GLY A 111 -8.66 23.70 -23.27
C GLY A 111 -9.62 24.46 -22.35
N VAL A 112 -10.37 23.78 -21.49
CA VAL A 112 -11.23 24.44 -20.49
C VAL A 112 -10.36 24.89 -19.31
N LYS A 113 -10.38 26.19 -19.01
CA LYS A 113 -9.68 26.74 -17.84
C LYS A 113 -10.45 26.36 -16.58
N VAL A 114 -9.95 25.37 -15.85
CA VAL A 114 -10.43 24.98 -14.53
C VAL A 114 -9.54 25.66 -13.49
N ASP A 115 -10.13 26.48 -12.63
CA ASP A 115 -9.43 27.11 -11.50
C ASP A 115 -9.87 26.45 -10.19
N LEU A 116 -9.00 25.61 -9.64
CA LEU A 116 -9.21 24.95 -8.34
C LEU A 116 -8.58 25.75 -7.18
N GLY A 117 -7.94 26.89 -7.45
CA GLY A 117 -7.20 27.65 -6.44
C GLY A 117 -5.94 26.93 -5.91
N ILE A 118 -5.55 25.82 -6.52
CA ILE A 118 -4.37 25.01 -6.20
C ILE A 118 -3.55 24.85 -7.50
N PRO A 119 -2.21 24.94 -7.47
CA PRO A 119 -1.35 24.67 -8.63
C PRO A 119 -1.57 23.27 -9.22
N TYR A 120 -1.50 23.17 -10.55
CA TYR A 120 -1.72 21.90 -11.28
C TYR A 120 -0.83 20.74 -10.77
N ASP A 121 0.43 21.04 -10.42
CA ASP A 121 1.39 20.04 -9.88
C ASP A 121 1.01 19.46 -8.52
N LEU A 122 0.04 20.08 -7.83
CA LEU A 122 -0.42 19.69 -6.50
C LEU A 122 -1.79 19.01 -6.52
N TRP A 123 -2.41 18.86 -7.69
CA TRP A 123 -3.74 18.30 -7.77
C TRP A 123 -3.78 16.77 -7.56
N ASP A 124 -2.68 16.07 -7.87
CA ASP A 124 -2.54 14.61 -7.66
C ASP A 124 -2.08 14.23 -6.24
N LYS A 125 -1.82 15.21 -5.37
CA LYS A 125 -1.38 14.94 -3.99
C LYS A 125 -2.60 14.86 -3.07
N PRO A 126 -2.64 13.88 -2.15
CA PRO A 126 -3.72 13.82 -1.16
C PRO A 126 -3.67 15.08 -0.27
N SER A 127 -4.82 15.75 -0.15
CA SER A 127 -5.06 16.95 0.67
C SER A 127 -5.57 16.62 2.06
#